data_AF-A0A946E8X2-F1
#
_entry.id   AF-A0A946E8X2-F1
#
_cell.length_a   1.000
_cell.length_b   1.000
_cell.length_c   1.000
_cell.angle_alpha   90.00
_cell.angle_beta   90.00
_cell.angle_gamma   90.00
#
_symmetry.space_group_name_H-M   'P 1'
#
loop_
_entity.id
_entity.type
_entity.pdbx_description
1 polymer ?
#
loop_
_entity_poly.entity_id
_entity_poly.type
_entity_poly.pdbx_seq_one_letter_code
_entity_poly.pdbx_strand_id
1 'polypeptide(L)'
;TLGSAWVYRHFNAGIVANCHRIPSAQFIKEKLGVNDIVSQFSRTLEHLFCVNSKLKVIFSLSPVRHWKDGAVENQWSKSILNVAIHELIRRFEKVSYFPAYELIMDDLRDYRFFKEDLLHPNQMAINYIWEKFQRTYFSEETSSGVQKVEKWKKGMGHRVLGDKTDRMNHLSKLIESAVILENELLIDLSDEREQLTLSKSQLS
;
A
#
# COMPACT_ATOMS: atom_id res chain seq x y z
N THR A 1 -2.87 5.80 -1.92
CA THR A 1 -2.40 5.70 -3.32
C THR A 1 -3.57 5.74 -4.28
N LEU A 2 -3.50 6.53 -5.34
CA LEU A 2 -4.53 6.58 -6.40
C LEU A 2 -4.09 5.77 -7.62
N GLY A 3 -5.00 4.99 -8.20
CA GLY A 3 -4.71 4.09 -9.31
C GLY A 3 -5.21 4.60 -10.65
N SER A 4 -6.52 4.86 -10.74
CA SER A 4 -7.22 5.26 -11.96
C SER A 4 -8.34 6.25 -11.63
N ALA A 5 -8.58 7.20 -12.53
CA ALA A 5 -9.73 8.10 -12.52
C ALA A 5 -10.97 7.44 -13.15
N TRP A 6 -10.83 6.25 -13.74
CA TRP A 6 -11.96 5.46 -14.20
C TRP A 6 -12.70 4.85 -13.02
N VAL A 7 -14.02 5.05 -13.03
CA VAL A 7 -14.93 4.48 -12.05
C VAL A 7 -16.08 3.76 -12.74
N TYR A 8 -16.73 2.87 -11.99
CA TYR A 8 -18.00 2.29 -12.37
C TYR A 8 -19.09 2.89 -11.50
N ARG A 9 -20.10 3.47 -12.16
CA ARG A 9 -21.28 4.01 -11.50
C ARG A 9 -22.42 3.02 -11.67
N HIS A 10 -22.90 2.50 -10.55
CA HIS A 10 -24.15 1.76 -10.51
C HIS A 10 -25.33 2.74 -10.57
N PHE A 11 -26.35 2.43 -11.37
CA PHE A 11 -27.49 3.34 -11.57
C PHE A 11 -28.18 3.79 -10.28
N ASN A 12 -28.27 2.88 -9.28
CA ASN A 12 -29.00 3.15 -8.04
C ASN A 12 -28.10 3.40 -6.82
N ALA A 13 -26.79 3.12 -6.91
CA ALA A 13 -25.90 3.14 -5.75
C ALA A 13 -24.74 4.16 -5.88
N GLY A 14 -24.63 4.83 -7.04
CA GLY A 14 -23.56 5.77 -7.30
C GLY A 14 -22.25 5.08 -7.66
N ILE A 15 -21.13 5.74 -7.35
CA ILE A 15 -19.79 5.21 -7.65
C ILE A 15 -19.52 4.03 -6.73
N VAL A 16 -19.12 2.90 -7.31
CA VAL A 16 -18.81 1.68 -6.57
C VAL A 16 -17.43 1.15 -6.95
N ALA A 17 -16.86 0.39 -6.03
CA ALA A 17 -15.70 -0.45 -6.27
C ALA A 17 -16.07 -1.89 -5.92
N ASN A 18 -15.55 -2.84 -6.69
CA ASN A 18 -15.56 -4.27 -6.34
C ASN A 18 -16.95 -4.97 -6.29
N CYS A 19 -17.77 -4.83 -7.34
CA CYS A 19 -19.08 -5.50 -7.45
C CYS A 19 -19.03 -6.78 -8.31
N HIS A 20 -18.43 -7.86 -7.82
CA HIS A 20 -18.20 -9.10 -8.59
C HIS A 20 -19.45 -9.93 -8.94
N ARG A 21 -20.61 -9.64 -8.35
CA ARG A 21 -21.83 -10.47 -8.50
C ARG A 21 -23.03 -9.73 -9.11
N ILE A 22 -22.81 -8.57 -9.71
CA ILE A 22 -23.87 -7.75 -10.33
C ILE A 22 -23.65 -7.67 -11.85
N PRO A 23 -24.70 -7.78 -12.69
CA PRO A 23 -24.54 -7.68 -14.14
C PRO A 23 -23.88 -6.38 -14.60
N SER A 24 -22.93 -6.47 -15.53
CA SER A 24 -22.18 -5.31 -16.07
C SER A 24 -23.09 -4.25 -16.70
N ALA A 25 -24.23 -4.66 -17.24
CA ALA A 25 -25.24 -3.78 -17.83
C ALA A 25 -25.86 -2.77 -16.83
N GLN A 26 -25.67 -2.98 -15.52
CA GLN A 26 -26.15 -2.06 -14.48
C GLN A 26 -25.14 -0.96 -14.13
N PHE A 27 -24.02 -0.91 -14.85
CA PHE A 27 -22.95 0.04 -14.61
C PHE A 27 -22.67 0.89 -15.84
N ILE A 28 -22.43 2.17 -15.60
CA ILE A 28 -21.76 3.06 -16.55
C ILE A 28 -20.31 3.17 -16.12
N LYS A 29 -19.40 2.96 -17.06
CA LYS A 29 -17.99 3.30 -16.88
C LYS A 29 -17.79 4.75 -17.26
N GLU A 30 -17.28 5.55 -16.34
CA GLU A 30 -17.01 6.97 -16.58
C GLU A 30 -15.67 7.38 -15.96
N LYS A 31 -15.11 8.47 -16.47
CA LYS A 31 -13.86 9.03 -15.99
C LYS A 31 -14.18 10.24 -15.13
N LEU A 32 -13.69 10.26 -13.89
CA LEU A 32 -13.87 11.40 -12.99
C LEU A 32 -13.10 12.62 -13.50
N GLY A 33 -13.68 13.80 -13.35
CA GLY A 33 -12.98 15.06 -13.56
C GLY A 33 -12.11 15.44 -12.36
N VAL A 34 -11.16 16.35 -12.58
CA VAL A 34 -10.30 16.89 -11.51
C VAL A 34 -11.16 17.46 -10.36
N ASN A 35 -12.15 18.29 -10.68
CA ASN A 35 -13.02 18.92 -9.69
C ASN A 35 -13.81 17.92 -8.85
N ASP A 36 -14.27 16.81 -9.45
CA ASP A 36 -15.00 15.77 -8.73
C ASP A 36 -14.10 15.12 -7.67
N ILE A 37 -12.88 14.76 -8.09
CA ILE A 37 -11.88 14.13 -7.22
C ILE A 37 -11.50 15.07 -6.09
N VAL A 38 -11.18 16.33 -6.41
CA VAL A 38 -10.78 17.33 -5.42
C VAL A 38 -11.91 17.60 -4.44
N SER A 39 -13.16 17.72 -4.90
CA SER A 39 -14.33 17.94 -4.03
C SER A 39 -14.54 16.77 -3.05
N GLN A 40 -14.50 15.53 -3.55
CA GLN A 40 -14.71 14.33 -2.72
C GLN A 40 -13.58 14.12 -1.71
N PHE A 41 -12.33 14.29 -2.12
CA PHE A 41 -11.20 14.18 -1.21
C PHE A 41 -11.15 15.34 -0.21
N SER A 42 -11.52 16.56 -0.59
CA SER A 42 -11.56 17.70 0.35
C SER A 42 -12.51 17.41 1.50
N ARG A 43 -13.74 16.94 1.20
CA ARG A 43 -14.71 16.54 2.25
C ARG A 43 -14.15 15.44 3.14
N THR A 44 -13.58 14.40 2.53
CA THR A 44 -12.97 13.29 3.29
C THR A 44 -11.85 13.78 4.21
N LEU A 45 -10.96 14.63 3.70
CA LEU A 45 -9.84 15.19 4.47
C LEU A 45 -10.33 16.08 5.62
N GLU A 46 -11.31 16.95 5.37
CA GLU A 46 -11.94 17.78 6.41
C GLU A 46 -12.51 16.92 7.54
N HIS A 47 -13.27 15.86 7.20
CA HIS A 47 -13.78 14.92 8.19
C HIS A 47 -12.67 14.22 8.98
N LEU A 48 -11.62 13.74 8.30
CA LEU A 48 -10.48 13.10 8.96
C LEU A 48 -9.75 14.06 9.91
N PHE A 49 -9.57 15.32 9.52
CA PHE A 49 -8.90 16.32 10.36
C PHE A 49 -9.76 16.80 11.52
N CYS A 50 -11.09 16.74 11.41
CA CYS A 50 -11.98 16.94 12.55
C CYS A 50 -11.82 15.82 13.60
N VAL A 51 -11.63 14.57 13.16
CA VAL A 51 -11.41 13.43 14.06
C VAL A 51 -9.99 13.45 14.66
N ASN A 52 -8.98 13.74 13.84
CA ASN A 52 -7.59 13.83 14.28
C ASN A 52 -6.87 14.98 13.57
N SER A 53 -6.79 16.11 14.27
CA SER A 53 -6.13 17.31 13.75
C SER A 53 -4.61 17.15 13.58
N LYS A 54 -3.98 16.12 14.16
CA LYS A 54 -2.55 15.83 13.98
C LYS A 54 -2.27 14.88 12.82
N LEU A 55 -3.29 14.33 12.18
CA LEU A 55 -3.14 13.42 11.05
C LEU A 55 -2.41 14.11 9.89
N LYS A 56 -1.45 13.42 9.30
CA LYS A 56 -0.82 13.79 8.02
C LYS A 56 -1.26 12.79 6.96
N VAL A 57 -1.54 13.27 5.76
CA VAL A 57 -1.99 12.42 4.64
C VAL A 57 -0.97 12.50 3.51
N ILE A 58 -0.49 11.35 3.08
CA ILE A 58 0.46 11.24 1.97
C ILE A 58 -0.28 10.63 0.79
N PHE A 59 -0.47 11.41 -0.27
CA PHE A 59 -0.90 10.89 -1.56
C PHE A 59 0.28 10.29 -2.32
N SER A 60 -0.02 9.32 -3.15
CA SER A 60 0.91 8.80 -4.16
C SER A 60 0.10 8.34 -5.35
N LEU A 61 0.67 8.50 -6.54
CA LEU A 61 0.10 7.96 -7.77
C LEU A 61 0.70 6.57 -8.00
N SER A 62 -0.14 5.58 -8.27
CA SER A 62 0.33 4.21 -8.49
C SER A 62 1.14 4.14 -9.80
N PRO A 63 2.34 3.51 -9.79
CA PRO A 63 3.10 3.24 -11.01
C PRO A 63 2.50 2.12 -11.88
N VAL A 64 1.50 1.38 -11.36
CA VAL A 64 0.84 0.30 -12.12
C VAL A 64 0.17 0.87 -13.37
N ARG A 65 0.43 0.22 -14.50
CA ARG A 65 -0.14 0.56 -15.81
C ARG A 65 -1.51 -0.11 -15.98
N HIS A 66 -2.57 0.69 -16.03
CA HIS A 66 -3.94 0.20 -16.24
C HIS A 66 -4.27 0.10 -17.73
N TRP A 67 -3.66 -0.85 -18.43
CA TRP A 67 -3.77 -0.97 -19.89
C TRP A 67 -5.05 -1.61 -20.41
N LYS A 68 -5.98 -2.04 -19.55
CA LYS A 68 -7.28 -2.58 -19.97
C LYS A 68 -8.04 -1.62 -20.89
N ASP A 69 -7.84 -0.32 -20.70
CA ASP A 69 -8.44 0.76 -21.50
C ASP A 69 -7.48 1.39 -22.52
N GLY A 70 -6.27 0.84 -22.64
CA GLY A 70 -5.21 1.35 -23.52
C GLY A 70 -4.27 2.37 -22.86
N ALA A 71 -3.12 2.59 -23.51
CA ALA A 71 -2.06 3.46 -22.99
C ALA A 71 -2.49 4.93 -22.91
N VAL A 72 -3.26 5.42 -23.89
CA VAL A 72 -3.79 6.79 -23.93
C VAL A 72 -4.70 7.04 -22.73
N GLU A 73 -5.66 6.14 -22.49
CA GLU A 73 -6.59 6.26 -21.37
C GLU A 73 -5.90 6.14 -20.01
N ASN A 74 -4.89 5.28 -19.90
CA ASN A 74 -4.05 5.22 -18.70
C ASN A 74 -3.36 6.57 -18.46
N GLN A 75 -2.71 7.16 -19.47
CA GLN A 75 -2.02 8.44 -19.28
C GLN A 75 -2.98 9.59 -18.97
N TRP A 76 -4.13 9.64 -19.65
CA TRP A 76 -5.16 10.63 -19.35
C TRP A 76 -5.71 10.47 -17.93
N SER A 77 -5.98 9.25 -17.50
CA SER A 77 -6.40 8.97 -16.13
C SER A 77 -5.34 9.42 -15.11
N LYS A 78 -4.06 9.10 -15.34
CA LYS A 78 -2.97 9.47 -14.44
C LYS A 78 -2.77 10.99 -14.38
N SER A 79 -2.91 11.70 -15.51
CA SER A 79 -2.78 13.16 -15.54
C SER A 79 -3.88 13.84 -14.73
N ILE A 80 -5.14 13.39 -14.83
CA ILE A 80 -6.24 13.88 -14.00
C ILE A 80 -5.93 13.70 -12.51
N LEU A 81 -5.50 12.49 -12.12
CA LEU A 81 -5.18 12.19 -10.72
C LEU A 81 -4.02 13.04 -10.21
N ASN A 82 -2.98 13.23 -11.02
CA ASN A 82 -1.82 14.04 -10.66
C ASN A 82 -2.23 15.50 -10.40
N VAL A 83 -3.00 16.11 -11.32
CA VAL A 83 -3.53 17.48 -11.13
C VAL A 83 -4.39 17.57 -9.87
N ALA A 84 -5.31 16.62 -9.67
CA ALA A 84 -6.18 16.62 -8.50
C ALA A 84 -5.40 16.51 -7.17
N ILE A 85 -4.37 15.66 -7.12
CA ILE A 85 -3.48 15.55 -5.95
C ILE A 85 -2.80 16.90 -5.66
N HIS A 86 -2.24 17.55 -6.68
CA HIS A 86 -1.55 18.83 -6.49
C HIS A 86 -2.51 19.96 -6.10
N GLU A 87 -3.76 19.95 -6.56
CA GLU A 87 -4.78 20.86 -6.05
C GLU A 87 -5.06 20.63 -4.56
N LEU A 88 -5.18 19.37 -4.11
CA LEU A 88 -5.42 19.04 -2.70
C LEU A 88 -4.24 19.48 -1.82
N ILE A 89 -3.01 19.27 -2.28
CA ILE A 89 -1.79 19.70 -1.55
C ILE A 89 -1.76 21.23 -1.38
N ARG A 90 -2.19 21.98 -2.40
CA ARG A 90 -2.29 23.45 -2.29
C ARG A 90 -3.36 23.91 -1.30
N ARG A 91 -4.41 23.11 -1.09
CA ARG A 91 -5.53 23.43 -0.20
C ARG A 91 -5.27 23.03 1.26
N PHE A 92 -4.50 21.97 1.49
CA PHE A 92 -4.33 21.38 2.82
C PHE A 92 -2.84 21.23 3.17
N GLU A 93 -2.35 22.01 4.14
CA GLU A 93 -0.95 22.00 4.60
C GLU A 93 -0.47 20.62 5.10
N LYS A 94 -1.39 19.80 5.64
CA LYS A 94 -1.09 18.46 6.19
C LYS A 94 -1.06 17.35 5.13
N VAL A 95 -1.17 17.73 3.87
CA VAL A 95 -1.21 16.80 2.74
C VAL A 95 0.07 16.92 1.93
N SER A 96 0.71 15.79 1.66
CA SER A 96 1.92 15.73 0.83
C SER A 96 1.79 14.71 -0.30
N TYR A 97 2.77 14.71 -1.21
CA TYR A 97 2.89 13.75 -2.30
C TYR A 97 4.17 12.93 -2.15
N PHE A 98 4.06 11.62 -2.35
CA PHE A 98 5.20 10.73 -2.54
C PHE A 98 5.26 10.27 -4.01
N PRO A 99 6.37 10.51 -4.72
CA PRO A 99 6.46 10.38 -6.18
C PRO A 99 6.69 8.93 -6.66
N ALA A 100 5.89 7.96 -6.18
CA ALA A 100 6.07 6.56 -6.54
C ALA A 100 5.90 6.28 -8.04
N TYR A 101 5.05 7.05 -8.73
CA TYR A 101 4.84 6.94 -10.18
C TYR A 101 6.07 7.40 -10.95
N GLU A 102 6.59 8.58 -10.61
CA GLU A 102 7.75 9.21 -11.23
C GLU A 102 9.03 8.40 -10.96
N LEU A 103 9.19 7.84 -9.76
CA LEU A 103 10.32 6.93 -9.45
C LEU A 103 10.35 5.72 -10.39
N ILE A 104 9.20 5.22 -10.84
CA ILE A 104 9.16 4.12 -11.82
C ILE A 104 9.35 4.63 -13.23
N MET A 105 8.64 5.70 -13.60
CA MET A 105 8.59 6.15 -14.99
C MET A 105 9.85 6.88 -15.42
N ASP A 106 10.49 7.63 -14.51
CA ASP A 106 11.60 8.53 -14.81
C ASP A 106 12.93 8.08 -14.20
N ASP A 107 12.95 7.59 -12.96
CA ASP A 107 14.20 7.11 -12.33
C ASP A 107 14.56 5.69 -12.80
N LEU A 108 13.62 4.74 -12.75
CA LEU A 108 13.86 3.35 -13.14
C LEU A 108 13.68 3.14 -14.66
N ARG A 109 12.67 3.76 -15.28
CA ARG A 109 12.43 3.98 -16.73
C ARG A 109 12.51 2.78 -17.70
N ASP A 110 12.81 1.58 -17.23
CA ASP A 110 13.09 0.38 -18.03
C ASP A 110 12.09 -0.76 -17.71
N TYR A 111 11.69 -1.53 -18.73
CA TYR A 111 10.81 -2.70 -18.58
C TYR A 111 11.38 -3.79 -17.66
N ARG A 112 12.70 -3.84 -17.46
CA ARG A 112 13.35 -4.75 -16.50
C ARG A 112 12.89 -4.57 -15.05
N PHE A 113 12.21 -3.46 -14.76
CA PHE A 113 11.64 -3.14 -13.45
C PHE A 113 10.16 -3.51 -13.33
N PHE A 114 9.59 -4.12 -14.37
CA PHE A 114 8.23 -4.66 -14.38
C PHE A 114 8.27 -6.19 -14.28
N LYS A 115 7.14 -6.77 -13.90
CA LYS A 115 6.89 -8.22 -14.00
C LYS A 115 6.68 -8.61 -15.47
N GLU A 116 6.53 -9.91 -15.71
CA GLU A 116 6.28 -10.46 -17.05
C GLU A 116 5.02 -9.87 -17.73
N ASP A 117 4.06 -9.39 -16.94
CA ASP A 117 2.87 -8.70 -17.47
C ASP A 117 3.17 -7.31 -18.05
N LEU A 118 4.36 -6.74 -17.80
CA LEU A 118 4.79 -5.40 -18.19
C LEU A 118 3.94 -4.26 -17.60
N LEU A 119 3.07 -4.56 -16.62
CA LEU A 119 2.14 -3.61 -16.01
C LEU A 119 2.48 -3.32 -14.55
N HIS A 120 2.89 -4.35 -13.80
CA HIS A 120 3.19 -4.24 -12.39
C HIS A 120 4.70 -4.13 -12.15
N PRO A 121 5.14 -3.25 -11.24
CA PRO A 121 6.53 -3.24 -10.80
C PRO A 121 6.94 -4.60 -10.22
N ASN A 122 8.18 -5.02 -10.48
CA ASN A 122 8.75 -6.22 -9.88
C ASN A 122 9.35 -5.92 -8.50
N GLN A 123 9.88 -6.96 -7.84
CA GLN A 123 10.38 -6.83 -6.47
C GLN A 123 11.54 -5.83 -6.35
N MET A 124 12.42 -5.74 -7.34
CA MET A 124 13.53 -4.78 -7.34
C MET A 124 12.99 -3.34 -7.31
N ALA A 125 12.00 -3.07 -8.15
CA ALA A 125 11.34 -1.76 -8.21
C ALA A 125 10.56 -1.44 -6.93
N ILE A 126 9.85 -2.42 -6.37
CA ILE A 126 9.14 -2.28 -5.09
C ILE A 126 10.12 -1.93 -3.96
N ASN A 127 11.24 -2.65 -3.88
CA ASN A 127 12.27 -2.38 -2.86
C ASN A 127 12.86 -0.99 -3.00
N TYR A 128 13.14 -0.55 -4.24
CA TYR A 128 13.64 0.79 -4.52
C TYR A 128 12.66 1.89 -4.06
N ILE A 129 11.38 1.75 -4.39
CA ILE A 129 10.34 2.69 -3.92
C ILE A 129 10.27 2.67 -2.39
N TRP A 130 10.30 1.48 -1.78
CA TRP A 130 10.22 1.33 -0.32
C TRP A 130 11.38 2.04 0.37
N GLU A 131 12.60 1.86 -0.11
CA GLU A 131 13.78 2.55 0.41
C GLU A 131 13.63 4.07 0.35
N LYS A 132 13.16 4.61 -0.79
CA LYS A 132 12.91 6.04 -0.95
C LYS A 132 11.82 6.55 0.00
N PHE A 133 10.76 5.76 0.20
CA PHE A 133 9.68 6.09 1.13
C PHE A 133 10.18 6.17 2.57
N GLN A 134 10.92 5.14 3.02
CA GLN A 134 11.51 5.09 4.35
C GLN A 134 12.40 6.31 4.60
N ARG A 135 13.33 6.60 3.68
CA ARG A 135 14.23 7.76 3.79
C ARG A 135 13.51 9.10 3.86
N THR A 136 12.33 9.21 3.26
CA THR A 136 11.57 10.46 3.21
C THR A 136 10.73 10.68 4.47
N TYR A 137 10.17 9.61 5.03
CA TYR A 137 9.11 9.73 6.05
C TYR A 137 9.40 9.09 7.39
N PHE A 138 10.38 8.20 7.50
CA PHE A 138 10.67 7.51 8.76
C PHE A 138 11.63 8.33 9.61
N SER A 139 11.33 8.44 10.90
CA SER A 139 12.32 8.85 11.88
C SER A 139 13.37 7.74 12.09
N GLU A 140 14.45 8.05 12.79
CA GLU A 140 15.43 7.05 13.21
C GLU A 140 14.79 5.96 14.07
N GLU A 141 13.87 6.35 14.97
CA GLU A 141 13.10 5.43 15.80
C GLU A 141 12.23 4.49 14.97
N THR A 142 11.44 5.03 14.01
CA THR A 142 10.63 4.21 13.10
C THR A 142 11.50 3.28 12.26
N SER A 143 12.63 3.77 11.76
CA SER A 143 13.56 2.96 10.96
C SER A 143 14.15 1.81 11.77
N SER A 144 14.54 2.05 13.03
CA SER A 144 15.00 1.01 13.94
C SER A 144 13.93 -0.03 14.22
N GLY A 145 12.69 0.41 14.49
CA GLY A 145 11.54 -0.48 14.68
C GLY A 145 11.28 -1.38 13.48
N VAL A 146 11.28 -0.81 12.27
CA VAL A 146 11.09 -1.58 11.02
C VAL A 146 12.19 -2.62 10.83
N GLN A 147 13.45 -2.29 11.12
CA GLN A 147 14.55 -3.27 11.05
C GLN A 147 14.36 -4.45 12.02
N LYS A 148 13.88 -4.18 13.24
CA LYS A 148 13.56 -5.25 14.21
C LYS A 148 12.45 -6.17 13.66
N VAL A 149 11.38 -5.59 13.13
CA VAL A 149 10.26 -6.34 12.53
C VAL A 149 10.70 -7.14 11.31
N GLU A 150 11.51 -6.56 10.42
CA GLU A 150 12.05 -7.26 9.24
C GLU A 150 12.94 -8.43 9.64
N LYS A 151 13.79 -8.27 10.68
CA LYS A 151 14.62 -9.36 11.22
C LYS A 151 13.75 -10.48 11.76
N TRP A 152 12.70 -10.14 12.50
CA TRP A 152 11.75 -11.12 13.03
C TRP A 152 10.97 -11.84 11.92
N LYS A 153 10.44 -11.12 10.92
CA LYS A 153 9.77 -11.71 9.75
C LYS A 153 10.68 -12.64 8.96
N LYS A 154 11.97 -12.29 8.77
CA LYS A 154 12.96 -13.20 8.18
C LYS A 154 13.15 -14.47 9.01
N GLY A 155 13.13 -14.35 10.34
CA GLY A 155 13.18 -15.49 11.26
C GLY A 155 12.00 -16.45 11.12
N MET A 156 10.79 -15.95 10.81
CA MET A 156 9.62 -16.79 10.54
C MET A 156 9.80 -17.66 9.28
N GLY A 157 10.46 -17.12 8.25
CA GLY A 157 10.78 -17.85 7.02
C GLY A 157 11.99 -18.78 7.13
N HIS A 158 12.72 -18.76 8.25
CA HIS A 158 13.93 -19.55 8.41
C HIS A 158 13.61 -21.03 8.63
N ARG A 159 14.14 -21.89 7.75
CA ARG A 159 14.08 -23.34 7.94
C ARG A 159 15.14 -23.77 8.95
N VAL A 160 14.70 -24.13 10.16
CA VAL A 160 15.56 -24.68 11.21
C VAL A 160 16.11 -26.04 10.76
N LEU A 161 17.43 -26.17 10.73
CA LEU A 161 18.14 -27.44 10.57
C LEU A 161 18.34 -28.02 11.97
N GLY A 162 17.73 -29.16 12.26
CA GLY A 162 17.73 -29.73 13.60
C GLY A 162 16.57 -30.70 13.79
N ASP A 163 16.39 -31.13 15.04
CA ASP A 163 15.31 -32.03 15.41
C ASP A 163 13.99 -31.26 15.67
N LYS A 164 12.96 -32.00 16.09
CA LYS A 164 11.65 -31.42 16.45
C LYS A 164 11.78 -30.42 17.60
N THR A 165 12.67 -30.66 18.56
CA THR A 165 12.92 -29.81 19.73
C THR A 165 13.52 -28.47 19.31
N ASP A 166 14.52 -28.49 18.43
CA ASP A 166 15.14 -27.27 17.89
C ASP A 166 14.10 -26.38 17.19
N ARG A 167 13.22 -27.00 16.40
CA ARG A 167 12.15 -26.29 15.69
C ARG A 167 11.10 -25.71 16.65
N MET A 168 10.71 -26.45 17.69
CA MET A 168 9.79 -25.95 18.73
C MET A 168 10.38 -24.79 19.53
N ASN A 169 11.69 -24.84 19.84
CA ASN A 169 12.40 -23.78 20.54
C ASN A 169 12.48 -22.51 19.69
N HIS A 170 12.78 -22.63 18.41
CA HIS A 170 12.77 -21.50 17.47
C HIS A 170 11.40 -20.82 17.38
N LEU A 171 10.33 -21.60 17.20
CA LEU A 171 8.96 -21.06 17.16
C LEU A 171 8.57 -20.37 18.46
N SER A 172 8.97 -20.92 19.61
CA SER A 172 8.71 -20.29 20.93
C SER A 172 9.40 -18.93 21.04
N LYS A 173 10.67 -18.84 20.62
CA LYS A 173 11.41 -17.57 20.60
C LYS A 173 10.78 -16.55 19.66
N LEU A 174 10.26 -16.97 18.50
CA LEU A 174 9.56 -16.08 17.58
C LEU A 174 8.25 -15.55 18.18
N ILE A 175 7.47 -16.40 18.86
CA ILE A 175 6.22 -15.99 19.52
C ILE A 175 6.51 -14.98 20.63
N GLU A 176 7.52 -15.24 21.48
CA GLU A 176 7.93 -14.32 22.54
C GLU A 176 8.43 -12.98 21.96
N SER A 177 9.26 -13.03 20.92
CA SER A 177 9.75 -11.84 20.23
C SER A 177 8.61 -11.02 19.62
N ALA A 178 7.55 -11.66 19.12
CA ALA A 178 6.39 -10.95 18.58
C ALA A 178 5.70 -10.09 19.65
N VAL A 179 5.47 -10.66 20.85
CA VAL A 179 4.87 -9.93 21.98
C VAL A 179 5.73 -8.74 22.42
N ILE A 180 7.06 -8.91 22.41
CA ILE A 180 7.99 -7.81 22.71
C ILE A 180 7.83 -6.70 21.66
N LEU A 181 7.81 -7.05 20.37
CA LEU A 181 7.67 -6.08 19.28
C LEU A 181 6.33 -5.34 19.29
N GLU A 182 5.22 -6.03 19.59
CA GLU A 182 3.90 -5.41 19.72
C GLU A 182 3.91 -4.33 20.82
N ASN A 183 4.50 -4.63 21.97
CA ASN A 183 4.58 -3.69 23.09
C ASN A 183 5.54 -2.52 22.80
N GLU A 184 6.72 -2.80 22.22
CA GLU A 184 7.72 -1.77 21.91
C GLU A 184 7.26 -0.81 20.80
N LEU A 185 6.56 -1.33 19.77
CA LEU A 185 6.26 -0.58 18.55
C LEU A 185 4.78 -0.22 18.42
N LEU A 186 3.93 -0.66 19.34
CA LEU A 186 2.47 -0.47 19.31
C LEU A 186 1.86 -0.96 17.98
N ILE A 187 2.31 -2.13 17.53
CA ILE A 187 1.83 -2.82 16.33
C ILE A 187 1.03 -4.06 16.70
N ASP A 188 0.22 -4.55 15.77
CA ASP A 188 -0.54 -5.80 15.90
C ASP A 188 0.13 -6.89 15.06
N LEU A 189 0.55 -7.98 15.71
CA LEU A 189 1.12 -9.19 15.09
C LEU A 189 0.32 -10.44 15.47
N SER A 190 -0.96 -10.26 15.84
CA SER A 190 -1.82 -11.34 16.34
C SER A 190 -1.99 -12.47 15.32
N ASP A 191 -2.26 -12.13 14.05
CA ASP A 191 -2.39 -13.09 12.95
C ASP A 191 -1.10 -13.91 12.76
N GLU A 192 0.06 -13.24 12.69
CA GLU A 192 1.34 -13.93 12.54
C GLU A 192 1.67 -14.82 13.75
N ARG A 193 1.32 -14.37 14.97
CA ARG A 193 1.50 -15.17 16.20
C ARG A 193 0.59 -16.40 16.21
N GLU A 194 -0.65 -16.28 15.74
CA GLU A 194 -1.56 -17.41 15.60
C GLU A 194 -0.98 -18.45 14.63
N GLN A 195 -0.47 -18.02 13.48
CA GLN A 195 0.18 -18.90 12.50
C GLN A 195 1.40 -19.64 13.08
N LEU A 196 2.24 -18.95 13.86
CA LEU A 196 3.38 -19.56 14.55
C LEU A 196 2.94 -20.57 15.62
N THR A 197 1.86 -20.27 16.33
CA THR A 197 1.30 -21.14 17.38
C THR A 197 0.73 -22.42 16.77
N LEU A 198 -0.02 -22.31 15.68
CA LEU A 198 -0.52 -23.46 14.91
C LEU A 198 0.64 -24.31 14.36
N SER A 199 1.68 -23.66 13.82
CA SER A 199 2.87 -24.37 13.32
C SER A 199 3.59 -25.12 14.44
N LYS A 200 3.59 -24.57 15.66
CA LYS A 200 4.19 -25.19 16.85
C LYS A 200 3.36 -26.37 17.35
N SER A 201 2.03 -26.26 17.37
CA SER A 201 1.13 -27.34 17.81
C SER A 201 1.09 -28.51 16.83
N GLN A 202 1.31 -28.27 15.54
CA GLN A 202 1.48 -29.35 14.56
C GLN A 202 2.77 -30.15 14.77
N LEU A 203 3.76 -29.56 15.44
CA LEU A 203 5.00 -30.23 15.76
C LEU A 203 4.91 -31.02 17.07
N SER A 204 4.12 -30.60 18.06
CA SER A 204 3.97 -31.27 19.37
C SER A 204 3.30 -32.64 19.25
#